data_AF-A0A816JY30-F1
#
_entry.id   AF-A0A816JY30-F1
#
_cell.length_a   1.000
_cell.length_b   1.000
_cell.length_c   1.000
_cell.angle_alpha   90.00
_cell.angle_beta   90.00
_cell.angle_gamma   90.00
#
_symmetry.space_group_name_H-M   'P 1'
#
loop_
_entity.id
_entity.type
_entity.pdbx_description
1 polymer ?
#
loop_
_entity_poly.entity_id
_entity_poly.type
_entity_poly.pdbx_seq_one_letter_code
_entity_poly.pdbx_strand_id
1 'polypeptide(L)'
;MGRNHPPSRLEQLPQEIHTEIISHAAKASRDTVRTIMTSIPVMTKAAIHDRVYKNMQLSILTEHPLTSLTSYTDLMSRCLQAGNPEAHYVKGIQEYFHHKNTVEGLYHLHLATKGSYQNAFYLYGIVMLCRGEMEIGKNIFEKLEWQHCKTTADNCWKDIKRSLHGIHVETLPCYIATLKMVKATITCHPGTKMSRCNSYFFYKQMRKFVLFY
;
A
#
# COMPACT_ATOMS: atom_id res chain seq x y z
N MET A 1 -8.88 -40.96 -19.71
CA MET A 1 -10.02 -41.41 -18.87
C MET A 1 -10.02 -40.60 -17.57
N GLY A 2 -10.69 -39.45 -17.56
CA GLY A 2 -10.90 -38.69 -16.32
C GLY A 2 -12.12 -39.24 -15.61
N ARG A 3 -12.01 -39.59 -14.33
CA ARG A 3 -13.16 -40.07 -13.54
C ARG A 3 -14.16 -38.92 -13.42
N ASN A 4 -15.36 -39.10 -13.97
CA ASN A 4 -16.52 -38.24 -13.68
C ASN A 4 -16.97 -38.52 -12.24
N HIS A 5 -16.30 -37.91 -11.27
CA HIS A 5 -16.85 -37.80 -9.92
C HIS A 5 -18.03 -36.80 -9.98
N PRO A 6 -19.18 -37.11 -9.36
CA PRO A 6 -20.29 -36.15 -9.28
C PRO A 6 -19.81 -34.84 -8.64
N PRO A 7 -20.19 -33.66 -9.17
CA PRO A 7 -19.71 -32.39 -8.64
C PRO A 7 -20.01 -32.30 -7.15
N SER A 8 -19.01 -31.91 -6.36
CA SER A 8 -19.14 -31.70 -4.92
C SER A 8 -20.18 -30.62 -4.60
N ARG A 9 -20.68 -30.58 -3.36
CA ARG A 9 -21.60 -29.52 -2.91
C ARG A 9 -21.02 -28.12 -3.12
N LEU A 10 -19.70 -27.97 -3.01
CA LEU A 10 -19.01 -26.71 -3.27
C LEU A 10 -19.09 -26.33 -4.76
N GLU A 11 -18.82 -27.28 -5.66
CA GLU A 11 -18.87 -27.04 -7.12
C GLU A 11 -20.28 -26.77 -7.64
N GLN A 12 -21.32 -27.21 -6.91
CA GLN A 12 -22.73 -26.96 -7.25
C GLN A 12 -23.23 -25.57 -6.83
N LEU A 13 -22.45 -24.80 -6.05
CA LEU A 13 -22.87 -23.46 -5.64
C LEU A 13 -22.93 -22.49 -6.85
N PRO A 14 -23.76 -21.43 -6.77
CA PRO A 14 -23.78 -20.38 -7.77
C PRO A 14 -22.43 -19.68 -7.92
N GLN A 15 -22.17 -19.15 -9.12
CA GLN A 15 -20.92 -18.50 -9.47
C GLN A 15 -20.62 -17.30 -8.55
N GLU A 16 -21.65 -16.56 -8.13
CA GLU A 16 -21.52 -15.41 -7.23
C GLU A 16 -20.95 -15.83 -5.86
N ILE A 17 -21.39 -16.99 -5.36
CA ILE A 17 -20.93 -17.54 -4.09
C ILE A 17 -19.49 -18.04 -4.22
N HIS A 18 -19.13 -18.67 -5.34
CA HIS A 18 -17.73 -18.99 -5.62
C HIS A 18 -16.87 -17.73 -5.64
N THR A 19 -17.30 -16.67 -6.32
CA THR A 19 -16.54 -15.41 -6.38
C THR A 19 -16.39 -14.80 -4.99
N GLU A 20 -17.41 -14.84 -4.13
CA GLU A 20 -17.30 -14.38 -2.74
C GLU A 20 -16.25 -15.17 -1.96
N ILE A 21 -16.35 -16.51 -1.97
CA ILE A 21 -15.43 -17.40 -1.24
C ILE A 21 -14.00 -17.19 -1.72
N ILE A 22 -13.78 -17.19 -3.03
CA ILE A 22 -12.45 -17.02 -3.62
C ILE A 22 -11.91 -15.62 -3.33
N SER A 23 -12.76 -14.59 -3.40
CA SER A 23 -12.37 -13.21 -3.09
C SER A 23 -11.94 -13.06 -1.62
N HIS A 24 -12.60 -13.76 -0.70
CA HIS A 24 -12.16 -13.81 0.69
C HIS A 24 -10.83 -14.56 0.84
N ALA A 25 -10.68 -15.72 0.19
CA ALA A 25 -9.42 -16.47 0.17
C ALA A 25 -8.26 -15.65 -0.42
N ALA A 26 -8.53 -14.83 -1.44
CA ALA A 26 -7.55 -13.96 -2.08
C ALA A 26 -6.93 -12.92 -1.13
N LYS A 27 -7.69 -12.46 -0.12
CA LYS A 27 -7.17 -11.54 0.92
C LYS A 27 -6.09 -12.18 1.78
N ALA A 28 -6.14 -13.51 1.93
CA ALA A 28 -5.20 -14.26 2.75
C ALA A 28 -4.07 -14.86 1.92
N SER A 29 -4.34 -15.31 0.70
CA SER A 29 -3.36 -16.02 -0.13
C SER A 29 -3.67 -15.95 -1.61
N ARG A 30 -2.78 -15.28 -2.35
CA ARG A 30 -2.73 -15.34 -3.82
C ARG A 30 -2.51 -16.76 -4.34
N ASP A 31 -1.68 -17.54 -3.66
CA ASP A 31 -1.32 -18.88 -4.12
C ASP A 31 -2.53 -19.82 -4.01
N THR A 32 -3.42 -19.63 -3.03
CA THR A 32 -4.71 -20.32 -2.96
C THR A 32 -5.57 -20.04 -4.19
N VAL A 33 -5.66 -18.79 -4.63
CA VAL A 33 -6.40 -18.43 -5.86
C VAL A 33 -5.78 -19.10 -7.08
N ARG A 34 -4.45 -19.10 -7.19
CA ARG A 34 -3.74 -19.78 -8.29
C ARG A 34 -4.08 -21.27 -8.31
N THR A 35 -4.03 -21.95 -7.16
CA THR A 35 -4.39 -23.37 -7.05
C THR A 35 -5.84 -23.61 -7.47
N ILE A 36 -6.79 -22.77 -7.07
CA ILE A 36 -8.19 -22.87 -7.50
C ILE A 36 -8.29 -22.77 -9.02
N MET A 37 -7.61 -21.79 -9.63
CA MET A 37 -7.62 -21.60 -11.08
C MET A 37 -7.07 -22.81 -11.85
N THR A 38 -6.04 -23.49 -11.32
CA THR A 38 -5.39 -24.62 -11.98
C THR A 38 -6.06 -25.97 -11.70
N SER A 39 -6.70 -26.12 -10.55
CA SER A 39 -7.17 -27.43 -10.06
C SER A 39 -8.68 -27.59 -10.08
N ILE A 40 -9.46 -26.52 -10.18
CA ILE A 40 -10.94 -26.58 -10.12
C ILE A 40 -11.56 -25.80 -11.30
N PRO A 41 -11.69 -26.43 -12.49
CA PRO A 41 -12.15 -25.76 -13.72
C PRO A 41 -13.50 -25.05 -13.58
N VAL A 42 -14.44 -25.62 -12.83
CA VAL A 42 -15.77 -25.03 -12.57
C VAL A 42 -15.67 -23.67 -11.88
N MET A 43 -14.66 -23.47 -11.02
CA MET A 43 -14.48 -22.24 -10.26
C MET A 43 -13.55 -21.24 -10.95
N THR A 44 -12.91 -21.59 -12.08
CA THR A 44 -11.96 -20.71 -12.78
C THR A 44 -12.60 -19.40 -13.21
N LYS A 45 -13.85 -19.43 -13.72
CA LYS A 45 -14.58 -18.21 -14.11
C LYS A 45 -14.82 -17.28 -12.92
N ALA A 46 -15.11 -17.85 -11.75
CA ALA A 46 -15.29 -17.09 -10.52
C ALA A 46 -13.95 -16.52 -9.99
N ALA A 47 -12.85 -17.26 -10.17
CA ALA A 47 -11.51 -16.89 -9.73
C ALA A 47 -10.90 -15.72 -10.52
N ILE A 48 -11.27 -15.55 -11.79
CA ILE A 48 -10.80 -14.44 -12.63
C ILE A 48 -11.70 -13.20 -12.56
N HIS A 49 -12.67 -13.17 -11.64
CA HIS A 49 -13.57 -12.03 -11.48
C HIS A 49 -12.83 -10.84 -10.83
N ASP A 50 -13.13 -9.61 -11.24
CA ASP A 50 -12.46 -8.39 -10.74
C ASP A 50 -12.47 -8.27 -9.23
N ARG A 51 -13.58 -8.68 -8.59
CA ARG A 51 -13.68 -8.73 -7.13
C ARG A 51 -12.58 -9.57 -6.45
N VAL A 52 -12.11 -10.63 -7.09
CA VAL A 52 -11.00 -11.44 -6.59
C VAL A 52 -9.70 -10.65 -6.68
N TYR A 53 -9.41 -10.05 -7.85
CA TYR A 53 -8.21 -9.23 -8.05
C TYR A 53 -8.18 -7.99 -7.15
N LYS A 54 -9.32 -7.33 -6.94
CA LYS A 54 -9.46 -6.19 -6.02
C LYS A 54 -9.04 -6.52 -4.60
N ASN A 55 -9.32 -7.75 -4.16
CA ASN A 55 -9.06 -8.23 -2.80
C ASN A 55 -7.80 -9.08 -2.68
N MET A 56 -7.07 -9.30 -3.79
CA MET A 56 -5.91 -10.18 -3.81
C MET A 56 -4.74 -9.58 -3.02
N GLN A 57 -4.16 -10.37 -2.13
CA GLN A 57 -2.96 -10.01 -1.39
C GLN A 57 -1.73 -10.06 -2.30
N LEU A 58 -0.91 -9.01 -2.25
CA LEU A 58 0.28 -8.81 -3.06
C LEU A 58 1.54 -8.58 -2.20
N SER A 59 1.60 -9.15 -0.99
CA SER A 59 2.67 -8.96 0.01
C SER A 59 4.09 -8.91 -0.58
N ILE A 60 4.48 -9.90 -1.40
CA ILE A 60 5.81 -9.94 -2.05
C ILE A 60 6.05 -8.71 -2.94
N LEU A 61 5.04 -8.26 -3.66
CA LEU A 61 5.15 -7.09 -4.54
C LEU A 61 5.13 -5.79 -3.75
N THR A 62 4.38 -5.72 -2.64
CA THR A 62 4.44 -4.54 -1.75
C THR A 62 5.79 -4.42 -1.05
N GLU A 63 6.45 -5.54 -0.75
CA GLU A 63 7.79 -5.58 -0.16
C GLU A 63 8.90 -5.35 -1.20
N HIS A 64 8.71 -5.81 -2.44
CA HIS A 64 9.65 -5.63 -3.54
C HIS A 64 8.97 -5.10 -4.82
N PRO A 65 8.57 -3.82 -4.86
CA PRO A 65 7.80 -3.22 -5.95
C PRO A 65 8.42 -3.40 -7.35
N LEU A 66 9.75 -3.29 -7.47
CA LEU A 66 10.43 -3.38 -8.76
C LEU A 66 10.35 -4.78 -9.39
N THR A 67 10.12 -5.83 -8.59
CA THR A 67 9.90 -7.20 -9.10
C THR A 67 8.76 -7.24 -10.12
N SER A 68 7.76 -6.38 -9.94
CA SER A 68 6.59 -6.35 -10.82
C SER A 68 6.79 -5.64 -12.17
N LEU A 69 7.96 -5.02 -12.40
CA LEU A 69 8.30 -4.41 -13.68
C LEU A 69 8.68 -5.46 -14.74
N THR A 70 9.26 -6.59 -14.31
CA THR A 70 9.69 -7.68 -15.21
C THR A 70 8.86 -8.94 -15.04
N SER A 71 8.40 -9.23 -13.83
CA SER A 71 7.55 -10.37 -13.50
C SER A 71 6.15 -9.89 -13.11
N TYR A 72 5.13 -10.76 -13.13
CA TYR A 72 3.78 -10.43 -12.63
C TYR A 72 3.07 -9.24 -13.32
N THR A 73 3.49 -8.85 -14.54
CA THR A 73 2.93 -7.71 -15.28
C THR A 73 1.42 -7.85 -15.51
N ASP A 74 0.98 -9.02 -15.96
CA ASP A 74 -0.44 -9.32 -16.18
C ASP A 74 -1.25 -9.29 -14.89
N LEU A 75 -0.68 -9.85 -13.81
CA LEU A 75 -1.31 -9.83 -12.48
C LEU A 75 -1.49 -8.40 -11.99
N MET A 76 -0.43 -7.58 -12.09
CA MET A 76 -0.48 -6.16 -11.72
C MET A 76 -1.50 -5.39 -12.55
N SER A 77 -1.54 -5.61 -13.86
CA SER A 77 -2.50 -4.97 -14.75
C SER A 77 -3.95 -5.25 -14.32
N ARG A 78 -4.28 -6.53 -14.06
CA ARG A 78 -5.63 -6.92 -13.59
C ARG A 78 -5.94 -6.37 -12.21
N CYS A 79 -5.00 -6.41 -11.27
CA CYS A 79 -5.20 -5.85 -9.93
C CYS A 79 -5.40 -4.32 -9.97
N LEU A 80 -4.66 -3.59 -10.82
CA LEU A 80 -4.84 -2.15 -11.01
C LEU A 80 -6.21 -1.83 -11.61
N GLN A 81 -6.62 -2.55 -12.67
CA GLN A 81 -7.94 -2.38 -13.28
C GLN A 81 -9.08 -2.65 -12.28
N ALA A 82 -8.91 -3.65 -11.43
CA ALA A 82 -9.86 -3.97 -10.37
C ALA A 82 -9.83 -3.00 -9.17
N GLY A 83 -8.92 -2.02 -9.15
CA GLY A 83 -8.78 -1.05 -8.06
C GLY A 83 -8.20 -1.64 -6.78
N ASN A 84 -7.28 -2.60 -6.89
CA ASN A 84 -6.59 -3.20 -5.76
C ASN A 84 -5.68 -2.15 -5.05
N PRO A 85 -5.84 -1.95 -3.73
CA PRO A 85 -5.08 -0.92 -3.01
C PRO A 85 -3.58 -1.18 -2.95
N GLU A 86 -3.17 -2.44 -2.81
CA GLU A 86 -1.75 -2.84 -2.79
C GLU A 86 -1.10 -2.67 -4.16
N ALA A 87 -1.83 -2.97 -5.24
CA ALA A 87 -1.34 -2.76 -6.59
C ALA A 87 -1.11 -1.28 -6.89
N HIS A 88 -2.04 -0.40 -6.47
CA HIS A 88 -1.85 1.03 -6.56
C HIS A 88 -0.70 1.52 -5.69
N TYR A 89 -0.48 0.96 -4.50
CA TYR A 89 0.69 1.29 -3.69
C TYR A 89 2.01 0.95 -4.40
N VAL A 90 2.11 -0.27 -4.96
CA VAL A 90 3.28 -0.72 -5.74
C VAL A 90 3.53 0.19 -6.93
N LYS A 91 2.50 0.47 -7.73
CA LYS A 91 2.61 1.36 -8.89
C LYS A 91 2.98 2.79 -8.50
N GLY A 92 2.42 3.28 -7.39
CA GLY A 92 2.77 4.57 -6.81
C GLY A 92 4.24 4.68 -6.44
N ILE A 93 4.83 3.62 -5.87
CA ILE A 93 6.27 3.58 -5.58
C ILE A 93 7.11 3.61 -6.86
N GLN A 94 6.76 2.76 -7.84
CA GLN A 94 7.47 2.70 -9.12
C GLN A 94 7.48 4.04 -9.82
N GLU A 95 6.31 4.68 -9.97
CA GLU A 95 6.22 5.96 -10.65
C GLU A 95 6.90 7.08 -9.85
N TYR A 96 6.60 7.20 -8.55
CA TYR A 96 7.10 8.32 -7.75
C TYR A 96 8.61 8.26 -7.54
N PHE A 97 9.13 7.11 -7.11
CA PHE A 97 10.52 6.98 -6.66
C PHE A 97 11.45 6.44 -7.72
N HIS A 98 11.02 5.46 -8.52
CA HIS A 98 11.90 4.83 -9.51
C HIS A 98 11.91 5.59 -10.84
N HIS A 99 10.74 5.89 -11.41
CA HIS A 99 10.61 6.62 -12.67
C HIS A 99 10.65 8.15 -12.50
N LYS A 100 10.58 8.65 -11.26
CA LYS A 100 10.52 10.08 -10.92
C LYS A 100 9.29 10.81 -11.50
N ASN A 101 8.27 10.07 -11.88
CA ASN A 101 6.97 10.58 -12.32
C ASN A 101 6.12 10.91 -11.09
N THR A 102 6.37 12.09 -10.52
CA THR A 102 5.73 12.49 -9.25
C THR A 102 4.21 12.61 -9.34
N VAL A 103 3.66 13.03 -10.48
CA VAL A 103 2.21 13.22 -10.65
C VAL A 103 1.49 11.87 -10.61
N GLU A 104 1.90 10.93 -11.44
CA GLU A 104 1.29 9.60 -11.52
C GLU A 104 1.53 8.80 -10.23
N GLY A 105 2.74 8.92 -9.68
CA GLY A 105 3.09 8.29 -8.41
C GLY A 105 2.20 8.75 -7.26
N LEU A 106 1.95 10.06 -7.14
CA LEU A 106 1.04 10.59 -6.12
C LEU A 106 -0.41 10.19 -6.35
N TYR A 107 -0.85 10.16 -7.61
CA TYR A 107 -2.19 9.70 -7.96
C TYR A 107 -2.44 8.26 -7.48
N HIS A 108 -1.52 7.35 -7.78
CA HIS A 108 -1.64 5.96 -7.35
C HIS A 108 -1.50 5.78 -5.84
N LEU A 109 -0.56 6.46 -5.19
CA LEU A 109 -0.47 6.44 -3.72
C LEU A 109 -1.77 6.94 -3.08
N HIS A 110 -2.41 7.96 -3.65
CA HIS A 110 -3.70 8.45 -3.18
C HIS A 110 -4.81 7.40 -3.34
N LEU A 111 -4.91 6.73 -4.50
CA LEU A 111 -5.87 5.65 -4.71
C LEU A 111 -5.70 4.51 -3.70
N ALA A 112 -4.45 4.14 -3.39
CA ALA A 112 -4.17 3.14 -2.36
C ALA A 112 -4.69 3.56 -0.97
N THR A 113 -4.66 4.86 -0.64
CA THR A 113 -5.29 5.37 0.59
C THR A 113 -6.82 5.24 0.57
N LYS A 114 -7.47 5.38 -0.59
CA LYS A 114 -8.92 5.19 -0.70
C LYS A 114 -9.34 3.74 -0.46
N GLY A 115 -8.43 2.81 -0.75
CA GLY A 115 -8.57 1.39 -0.44
C GLY A 115 -8.17 0.99 0.98
N SER A 116 -7.90 1.95 1.87
CA SER A 116 -7.50 1.72 3.27
C SER A 116 -6.23 0.88 3.45
N TYR A 117 -5.29 0.94 2.50
CA TYR A 117 -4.00 0.29 2.69
C TYR A 117 -3.10 1.11 3.63
N GLN A 118 -2.79 0.54 4.79
CA GLN A 118 -2.15 1.26 5.89
C GLN A 118 -0.78 1.87 5.52
N ASN A 119 0.06 1.11 4.80
CA ASN A 119 1.36 1.62 4.35
C ASN A 119 1.21 2.76 3.33
N ALA A 120 0.13 2.78 2.54
CA ALA A 120 -0.17 3.91 1.67
C ALA A 120 -0.57 5.15 2.46
N PHE A 121 -1.35 5.03 3.55
CA PHE A 121 -1.63 6.19 4.40
C PHE A 121 -0.32 6.81 4.91
N TYR A 122 0.61 6.00 5.43
CA TYR A 122 1.88 6.54 5.92
C TYR A 122 2.68 7.18 4.79
N LEU A 123 2.90 6.45 3.69
CA LEU A 123 3.77 6.89 2.60
C LEU A 123 3.21 8.13 1.89
N TYR A 124 1.93 8.12 1.53
CA TYR A 124 1.29 9.27 0.92
C TYR A 124 1.27 10.46 1.88
N GLY A 125 0.84 10.23 3.13
CA GLY A 125 0.80 11.27 4.16
C GLY A 125 2.15 11.93 4.39
N ILE A 126 3.23 11.14 4.48
CA ILE A 126 4.56 11.68 4.76
C ILE A 126 5.14 12.43 3.56
N VAL A 127 4.86 11.97 2.34
CA VAL A 127 5.23 12.70 1.13
C VAL A 127 4.48 14.03 1.06
N MET A 128 3.18 14.07 1.35
CA MET A 128 2.40 15.32 1.40
C MET A 128 2.99 16.30 2.43
N LEU A 129 3.26 15.84 3.65
CA LEU A 129 3.91 16.66 4.68
C LEU A 129 5.25 17.23 4.20
N CYS A 130 6.12 16.40 3.62
CA CYS A 130 7.43 16.83 3.14
C CYS A 130 7.34 17.79 1.94
N ARG A 131 6.28 17.73 1.14
CA ARG A 131 6.05 18.67 0.03
C ARG A 131 5.46 20.01 0.47
N GLY A 132 5.12 20.18 1.74
CA GLY A 132 4.49 21.39 2.27
C GLY A 132 2.97 21.32 2.34
N GLU A 133 2.36 20.23 1.90
CA GLU A 133 0.91 19.99 1.94
C GLU A 133 0.47 19.52 3.33
N MET A 134 0.66 20.39 4.34
CA MET A 134 0.55 20.04 5.75
C MET A 134 -0.84 19.52 6.12
N GLU A 135 -1.90 20.17 5.62
CA GLU A 135 -3.27 19.80 5.94
C GLU A 135 -3.66 18.44 5.33
N ILE A 136 -3.25 18.18 4.08
CA ILE A 136 -3.45 16.88 3.43
C ILE A 136 -2.71 15.79 4.20
N GLY A 137 -1.43 16.02 4.49
CA GLY A 137 -0.59 15.06 5.19
C GLY A 137 -1.11 14.71 6.59
N LYS A 138 -1.48 15.70 7.39
CA LYS A 138 -2.06 15.49 8.73
C LYS A 138 -3.38 14.71 8.64
N ASN A 139 -4.29 15.10 7.74
CA ASN A 139 -5.58 14.41 7.58
C ASN A 139 -5.43 12.94 7.19
N ILE A 140 -4.42 12.61 6.38
CA ILE A 140 -4.10 11.22 6.05
C ILE A 140 -3.53 10.49 7.27
N PHE A 141 -2.65 11.14 8.04
CA PHE A 141 -2.13 10.54 9.27
C PHE A 141 -3.23 10.27 10.29
N GLU A 142 -4.25 11.12 10.45
CA GLU A 142 -5.39 10.84 11.34
C GLU A 142 -6.07 9.50 11.00
N LYS A 143 -6.11 9.10 9.72
CA LYS A 143 -6.64 7.78 9.29
C LYS A 143 -5.75 6.59 9.67
N LEU A 144 -4.48 6.82 10.02
CA LEU A 144 -3.62 5.79 10.63
C LEU A 144 -3.90 5.59 12.12
N GLU A 145 -4.78 6.41 12.71
CA GLU A 145 -5.05 6.41 14.15
C GLU A 145 -3.76 6.52 14.98
N TRP A 146 -2.77 7.26 14.45
CA TRP A 146 -1.42 7.36 15.02
C TRP A 146 -1.40 7.87 16.46
N GLN A 147 -2.43 8.63 16.85
CA GLN A 147 -2.62 9.15 18.20
C GLN A 147 -2.94 8.05 19.21
N HIS A 148 -3.68 7.01 18.79
CA HIS A 148 -4.02 5.84 19.61
C HIS A 148 -2.87 4.83 19.66
N CYS A 149 -2.13 4.67 18.56
CA CYS A 149 -1.06 3.70 18.45
C CYS A 149 0.14 4.25 17.69
N LYS A 150 1.12 4.78 18.42
CA LYS A 150 2.34 5.34 17.81
C LYS A 150 3.21 4.31 17.11
N THR A 151 3.13 3.04 17.52
CA THR A 151 3.88 1.95 16.89
C THR A 151 3.37 1.63 15.49
N THR A 152 2.11 1.95 15.16
CA THR A 152 1.54 1.79 13.81
C THR A 152 2.38 2.54 12.77
N ALA A 153 2.70 3.80 13.04
CA ALA A 153 3.53 4.62 12.16
C ALA A 153 4.97 4.07 12.02
N ASP A 154 5.54 3.57 13.12
CA ASP A 154 6.89 2.98 13.10
C ASP A 154 6.93 1.64 12.34
N ASN A 155 5.88 0.82 12.45
CA ASN A 155 5.71 -0.42 11.70
C ASN A 155 5.54 -0.15 10.20
N CYS A 156 4.66 0.78 9.82
CA CYS A 156 4.53 1.20 8.43
C CYS A 156 5.87 1.68 7.86
N TRP A 157 6.62 2.47 8.62
CA TRP A 157 7.93 2.91 8.20
C TRP A 157 8.91 1.75 8.01
N LYS A 158 8.90 0.74 8.89
CA LYS A 158 9.72 -0.47 8.73
C LYS A 158 9.39 -1.19 7.42
N ASP A 159 8.12 -1.28 7.05
CA ASP A 159 7.67 -1.94 5.82
C ASP A 159 8.04 -1.14 4.58
N ILE A 160 7.82 0.18 4.61
CA ILE A 160 8.16 1.08 3.51
C ILE A 160 9.67 1.07 3.22
N LYS A 161 10.52 1.00 4.24
CA LYS A 161 11.96 0.85 4.03
C LYS A 161 12.32 -0.42 3.25
N ARG A 162 11.56 -1.50 3.42
CA ARG A 162 11.71 -2.72 2.63
C ARG A 162 11.22 -2.50 1.20
N SER A 163 10.04 -1.89 1.03
CA SER A 163 9.50 -1.50 -0.28
C SER A 163 10.44 -0.63 -1.10
N LEU A 164 11.20 0.26 -0.46
CA LEU A 164 12.11 1.21 -1.11
C LEU A 164 13.55 0.67 -1.19
N HIS A 165 13.81 -0.53 -0.68
CA HIS A 165 15.12 -1.14 -0.77
C HIS A 165 15.53 -1.37 -2.24
N GLY A 166 16.75 -0.96 -2.59
CA GLY A 166 17.26 -1.05 -3.96
C GLY A 166 16.74 0.04 -4.92
N ILE A 167 15.87 0.95 -4.45
CA ILE A 167 15.42 2.11 -5.22
C ILE A 167 16.28 3.32 -4.85
N HIS A 168 16.84 4.00 -5.86
CA HIS A 168 17.51 5.28 -5.63
C HIS A 168 16.47 6.37 -5.41
N VAL A 169 16.21 6.71 -4.14
CA VAL A 169 15.26 7.77 -3.79
C VAL A 169 15.97 9.10 -3.72
N GLU A 170 15.55 10.02 -4.58
CA GLU A 170 16.06 11.38 -4.61
C GLU A 170 15.40 12.25 -3.53
N THR A 171 16.22 12.91 -2.71
CA THR A 171 15.74 13.90 -1.75
C THR A 171 15.45 15.21 -2.46
N LEU A 172 14.17 15.53 -2.64
CA LEU A 172 13.75 16.75 -3.31
C LEU A 172 14.07 18.00 -2.47
N PRO A 173 14.49 19.12 -3.09
CA PRO A 173 14.79 20.37 -2.37
C PRO A 173 13.63 20.88 -1.50
N CYS A 174 12.39 20.69 -1.97
CA CYS A 174 11.19 21.07 -1.22
C CYS A 174 11.04 20.30 0.10
N TYR A 175 11.53 19.06 0.18
CA TYR A 175 11.51 18.29 1.42
C TYR A 175 12.37 18.93 2.50
N ILE A 176 13.58 19.34 2.13
CA ILE A 176 14.53 19.99 3.04
C ILE A 176 14.01 21.37 3.46
N ALA A 177 13.49 22.15 2.52
CA ALA A 177 12.91 23.45 2.79
C ALA A 177 11.75 23.34 3.79
N THR A 178 10.81 22.43 3.54
CA THR A 178 9.65 22.21 4.41
C THR A 178 10.07 21.69 5.78
N LEU A 179 11.04 20.77 5.85
CA LEU A 179 11.54 20.26 7.12
C LEU A 179 12.16 21.38 7.98
N LYS A 180 12.92 22.30 7.38
CA LYS A 180 13.50 23.47 8.07
C LYS A 180 12.40 24.41 8.58
N MET A 181 11.40 24.70 7.73
CA MET A 181 10.26 25.54 8.10
C MET A 181 9.49 24.93 9.28
N VAL A 182 9.10 23.66 9.19
CA VAL A 182 8.37 22.98 10.27
C VAL A 182 9.19 22.97 11.55
N LYS A 183 10.50 22.70 11.49
CA LYS A 183 11.39 22.73 12.66
C LYS A 183 11.33 24.08 13.39
N ALA A 184 11.34 25.19 12.65
CA ALA A 184 11.30 26.54 13.22
C ALA A 184 9.98 26.86 13.94
N THR A 185 8.89 26.20 13.56
CA THR A 185 7.56 26.40 14.18
C THR A 185 7.35 25.60 15.47
N ILE A 186 8.27 24.69 15.82
CA ILE A 186 8.13 23.86 17.01
C ILE A 186 8.51 24.67 18.25
N THR A 187 7.51 25.07 19.02
CA THR A 187 7.66 25.81 20.28
C THR A 187 7.67 24.91 21.52
N CYS A 188 7.45 23.60 21.35
CA CYS A 188 7.35 22.64 22.45
C CYS A 188 8.69 22.50 23.20
N HIS A 189 8.71 22.90 24.48
CA HIS A 189 9.92 22.85 25.31
C HIS A 189 10.34 21.40 25.65
N PRO A 190 11.66 21.08 25.70
CA PRO A 190 12.17 19.74 25.99
C PRO A 190 11.75 19.16 27.36
N GLY A 191 11.25 19.97 28.29
CA GLY A 191 10.87 19.58 29.65
C GLY A 191 9.40 19.19 29.86
N THR A 192 8.49 19.59 28.96
CA THR A 192 7.10 19.11 28.97
C THR A 192 7.04 17.78 28.24
N LYS A 193 6.48 16.71 28.86
CA LYS A 193 6.37 15.34 28.31
C LYS A 193 6.37 15.35 26.77
N MET A 194 7.58 15.17 26.20
CA MET A 194 7.90 15.34 24.77
C MET A 194 7.06 14.39 23.88
N SER A 195 6.39 13.42 24.52
CA SER A 195 5.42 12.49 23.95
C SER A 195 4.06 13.10 23.59
N ARG A 196 3.74 14.37 23.87
CA ARG A 196 2.39 14.95 23.61
C ARG A 196 2.31 16.06 22.55
N CYS A 197 3.42 16.48 21.95
CA CYS A 197 3.41 17.56 20.95
C CYS A 197 3.19 17.00 19.54
N ASN A 198 2.00 17.21 18.96
CA ASN A 198 1.64 16.74 17.62
C ASN A 198 2.60 17.28 16.55
N SER A 199 2.98 18.56 16.63
CA SER A 199 3.93 19.19 15.71
C SER A 199 5.31 18.52 15.74
N TYR A 200 5.77 18.12 16.93
CA TYR A 200 7.04 17.38 17.08
C TYR A 200 6.94 15.96 16.51
N PHE A 201 5.79 15.29 16.67
CA PHE A 201 5.56 13.97 16.05
C PHE A 201 5.72 14.05 14.53
N PHE A 202 5.00 14.97 13.87
CA PHE A 202 5.09 15.11 12.41
C PHE A 202 6.50 15.47 11.95
N TYR A 203 7.16 16.40 12.63
CA TYR A 203 8.57 16.70 12.37
C TYR A 203 9.48 15.48 12.50
N LYS A 204 9.29 14.65 13.54
CA LYS A 204 10.06 13.40 13.71
C LYS A 204 9.82 12.43 12.56
N GLN A 205 8.58 12.26 12.09
CA GLN A 205 8.28 11.41 10.94
C GLN A 205 8.90 11.98 9.65
N MET A 206 8.75 13.29 9.41
CA MET A 206 9.32 13.93 8.22
C MET A 206 10.83 13.78 8.19
N ARG A 207 11.49 14.02 9.34
CA ARG A 207 12.93 13.86 9.48
C ARG A 207 13.38 12.43 9.18
N LYS A 208 12.64 11.41 9.66
CA LYS A 208 12.94 10.01 9.35
C LYS A 208 12.89 9.75 7.85
N PHE A 209 11.87 10.25 7.15
CA PHE A 209 11.71 10.05 5.72
C PHE A 209 12.78 10.78 4.91
N VAL A 210 13.04 12.05 5.22
CA VAL A 210 13.95 12.91 4.47
C VAL A 210 15.42 12.54 4.66
N LEU A 211 15.81 12.06 5.85
CA LEU A 211 17.20 11.71 6.17
C LEU A 211 17.49 10.21 6.04
N PHE A 212 16.59 9.42 5.44
CA PHE A 212 16.79 7.98 5.31
C PHE A 212 17.76 7.59 4.19
N TYR A 213 17.85 8.41 3.14
CA TYR A 213 18.61 8.13 1.92
C TYR A 213 19.93 8.89 1.88
#